data_AF-A0A3C0VG72-F1
#
_entry.id   AF-A0A3C0VG72-F1
#
_cell.length_a   1.000
_cell.length_b   1.000
_cell.length_c   1.000
_cell.angle_alpha   90.00
_cell.angle_beta   90.00
_cell.angle_gamma   90.00
#
_symmetry.space_group_name_H-M   'P 1'
#
loop_
_entity.id
_entity.type
_entity.pdbx_description
1 polymer ?
#
loop_
_entity_poly.entity_id
_entity_poly.type
_entity_poly.pdbx_seq_one_letter_code
_entity_poly.pdbx_strand_id
1 'polypeptide(L)'
;YRFEGVARRVADLHAQGLAVAAFAGSVFEQAWYLRGMEDLMMDMLDAPAAAHGLLERTASYQRRAAEELARAGVDIIITGDDVAGQTGLLMSPAMWREFLRPHLAAAVRAVKEANPSAFVFYHSDGNVEALVPELIATGIDILNPVQP
;
A
#
# COMPACT_ATOMS: atom_id res chain seq x y z
N TYR A 1 -16.85 6.22 -14.44
CA TYR A 1 -17.58 5.31 -13.52
C TYR A 1 -16.93 5.14 -12.13
N ARG A 2 -15.64 4.81 -11.93
CA ARG A 2 -15.03 4.85 -10.56
C ARG A 2 -14.15 6.08 -10.28
N PHE A 3 -13.27 6.43 -11.22
CA PHE A 3 -12.34 7.58 -11.09
C PHE A 3 -12.80 8.82 -11.90
N GLU A 4 -14.02 8.78 -12.41
CA GLU A 4 -14.57 9.85 -13.22
C GLU A 4 -14.77 11.12 -12.39
N GLY A 5 -14.29 12.25 -12.92
CA GLY A 5 -14.34 13.54 -12.22
C GLY A 5 -13.28 13.73 -11.13
N VAL A 6 -12.46 12.72 -10.80
CA VAL A 6 -11.38 12.86 -9.80
C VAL A 6 -10.37 13.92 -10.26
N ALA A 7 -9.91 13.85 -11.51
CA ALA A 7 -8.94 14.83 -12.04
C ALA A 7 -9.47 16.28 -11.99
N ARG A 8 -10.77 16.48 -12.27
CA ARG A 8 -11.40 17.79 -12.13
C ARG A 8 -11.39 18.25 -10.68
N ARG A 9 -11.78 17.38 -9.75
CA ARG A 9 -11.81 17.73 -8.32
C ARG A 9 -10.41 18.01 -7.76
N VAL A 10 -9.40 17.29 -8.22
CA VAL A 10 -7.99 17.56 -7.90
C VAL A 10 -7.60 18.95 -8.40
N ALA A 11 -7.86 19.26 -9.68
CA ALA A 11 -7.56 20.56 -10.24
C ALA A 11 -8.29 21.72 -9.51
N ASP A 12 -9.54 21.52 -9.12
CA ASP A 12 -10.33 22.51 -8.35
C ASP A 12 -9.70 22.79 -6.96
N LEU A 13 -9.12 21.78 -6.32
CA LEU A 13 -8.41 21.91 -5.04
C LEU A 13 -7.03 22.54 -5.22
N HIS A 14 -6.30 22.15 -6.27
CA HIS A 14 -5.02 22.78 -6.63
C HIS A 14 -5.18 24.27 -6.95
N ALA A 15 -6.27 24.68 -7.62
CA ALA A 15 -6.59 26.08 -7.90
C ALA A 15 -6.80 26.91 -6.61
N GLN A 16 -7.10 26.26 -5.48
CA GLN A 16 -7.21 26.87 -4.15
C GLN A 16 -5.88 26.84 -3.37
N GLY A 17 -4.81 26.30 -3.95
CA GLY A 17 -3.50 26.14 -3.31
C GLY A 17 -3.43 24.99 -2.31
N LEU A 18 -4.34 24.01 -2.39
CA LEU A 18 -4.40 22.86 -1.49
C LEU A 18 -3.75 21.63 -2.14
N ALA A 19 -2.98 20.86 -1.36
CA ALA A 19 -2.53 19.52 -1.76
C ALA A 19 -3.65 18.49 -1.57
N VAL A 20 -3.65 17.44 -2.39
CA VAL A 20 -4.63 16.36 -2.35
C VAL A 20 -3.94 15.04 -1.98
N ALA A 21 -4.48 14.39 -0.95
CA ALA A 21 -4.12 13.03 -0.57
C ALA A 21 -5.31 12.09 -0.80
N ALA A 22 -5.05 10.88 -1.30
CA ALA A 22 -6.09 9.88 -1.52
C ALA A 22 -5.62 8.47 -1.18
N PHE A 23 -6.51 7.69 -0.57
CA PHE A 23 -6.26 6.30 -0.19
C PHE A 23 -6.48 5.35 -1.38
N ALA A 24 -5.44 4.59 -1.70
CA ALA A 24 -5.44 3.59 -2.77
C ALA A 24 -5.84 2.19 -2.29
N GLY A 25 -5.95 1.97 -0.97
CA GLY A 25 -6.26 0.67 -0.39
C GLY A 25 -5.04 -0.02 0.23
N SER A 26 -5.27 -1.23 0.72
CA SER A 26 -4.30 -2.12 1.36
C SER A 26 -4.30 -3.51 0.71
N VAL A 27 -3.24 -4.29 0.87
CA VAL A 27 -3.08 -5.61 0.23
C VAL A 27 -3.36 -6.74 1.21
N PHE A 28 -2.61 -6.77 2.30
CA PHE A 28 -2.69 -7.75 3.38
C PHE A 28 -4.03 -7.63 4.11
N GLU A 29 -4.48 -6.41 4.44
CA GLU A 29 -5.73 -6.25 5.16
C GLU A 29 -6.95 -6.64 4.29
N GLN A 30 -6.94 -6.28 3.01
CA GLN A 30 -8.01 -6.71 2.12
C GLN A 30 -8.03 -8.23 1.96
N ALA A 31 -6.86 -8.88 1.95
CA ALA A 31 -6.77 -10.33 1.88
C ALA A 31 -7.28 -10.98 3.17
N TRP A 32 -6.92 -10.43 4.34
CA TRP A 32 -7.39 -10.98 5.62
C TRP A 32 -8.89 -10.76 5.84
N TYR A 33 -9.51 -9.74 5.22
CA TYR A 33 -10.95 -9.52 5.38
C TYR A 33 -11.75 -10.55 4.59
N LEU A 34 -11.17 -11.08 3.51
CA LEU A 34 -11.75 -12.12 2.68
C LEU A 34 -11.52 -13.51 3.26
N ARG A 35 -10.34 -13.77 3.82
CA ARG A 35 -9.92 -15.10 4.26
C ARG A 35 -10.02 -15.34 5.77
N GLY A 36 -9.98 -14.28 6.56
CA GLY A 36 -9.61 -14.34 7.98
C GLY A 36 -8.10 -14.18 8.15
N MET A 37 -7.67 -13.42 9.16
CA MET A 37 -6.25 -13.14 9.41
C MET A 37 -5.48 -14.41 9.78
N GLU A 38 -5.98 -15.19 10.74
CA GLU A 38 -5.34 -16.44 11.18
C GLU A 38 -5.21 -17.43 10.01
N ASP A 39 -6.30 -17.65 9.27
CA ASP A 39 -6.32 -18.54 8.11
C ASP A 39 -5.37 -18.07 7.00
N LEU A 40 -5.31 -16.75 6.71
CA LEU A 40 -4.36 -16.22 5.73
C LEU A 40 -2.92 -16.43 6.18
N MET A 41 -2.60 -16.19 7.44
CA MET A 41 -1.25 -16.38 7.97
C MET A 41 -0.85 -17.87 8.00
N MET A 42 -1.79 -18.77 8.26
CA MET A 42 -1.59 -20.22 8.12
C MET A 42 -1.39 -20.61 6.65
N ASP A 43 -2.20 -20.08 5.73
CA ASP A 43 -2.05 -20.32 4.29
C ASP A 43 -0.67 -19.85 3.78
N MET A 44 -0.10 -18.77 4.31
CA MET A 44 1.26 -18.32 3.95
C MET A 44 2.35 -19.34 4.28
N LEU A 45 2.09 -20.26 5.23
CA LEU A 45 3.03 -21.32 5.61
C LEU A 45 2.70 -22.65 4.90
N ASP A 46 1.44 -23.06 4.96
CA ASP A 46 1.02 -24.41 4.58
C ASP A 46 0.49 -24.49 3.13
N ALA A 47 0.04 -23.36 2.58
CA ALA A 47 -0.54 -23.25 1.24
C ALA A 47 -0.09 -21.98 0.50
N PRO A 48 1.23 -21.71 0.36
CA PRO A 48 1.76 -20.41 -0.08
C PRO A 48 1.26 -19.99 -1.47
N ALA A 49 0.98 -20.94 -2.37
CA ALA A 49 0.40 -20.66 -3.68
C ALA A 49 -1.01 -20.03 -3.58
N ALA A 50 -1.82 -20.48 -2.63
CA ALA A 50 -3.15 -19.92 -2.37
C ALA A 50 -3.03 -18.50 -1.77
N ALA A 51 -2.15 -18.32 -0.79
CA ALA A 51 -1.86 -17.02 -0.18
C ALA A 51 -1.39 -16.00 -1.24
N HIS A 52 -0.42 -16.37 -2.09
CA HIS A 52 0.04 -15.51 -3.19
C HIS A 52 -1.09 -15.17 -4.17
N GLY A 53 -1.95 -16.13 -4.52
CA GLY A 53 -3.07 -15.90 -5.42
C GLY A 53 -4.05 -14.86 -4.88
N LEU A 54 -4.36 -14.93 -3.57
CA LEU A 54 -5.24 -13.97 -2.92
C LEU A 54 -4.59 -12.59 -2.79
N LEU A 55 -3.32 -12.53 -2.37
CA LEU A 55 -2.56 -11.28 -2.23
C LEU A 55 -2.37 -10.58 -3.57
N GLU A 56 -2.08 -11.29 -4.67
CA GLU A 56 -2.01 -10.64 -5.99
C GLU A 56 -3.37 -10.10 -6.41
N ARG A 57 -4.48 -10.76 -6.04
CA ARG A 57 -5.80 -10.26 -6.37
C ARG A 57 -6.07 -8.93 -5.68
N THR A 58 -5.80 -8.80 -4.39
CA THR A 58 -5.99 -7.55 -3.63
C THR A 58 -5.00 -6.48 -4.07
N ALA A 59 -3.73 -6.85 -4.27
CA ALA A 59 -2.69 -5.99 -4.81
C ALA A 59 -3.06 -5.41 -6.18
N SER A 60 -3.68 -6.20 -7.07
CA SER A 60 -4.08 -5.72 -8.39
C SER A 60 -5.10 -4.56 -8.31
N TYR A 61 -6.01 -4.60 -7.33
CA TYR A 61 -6.98 -3.53 -7.10
C TYR A 61 -6.32 -2.29 -6.51
N GLN A 62 -5.47 -2.44 -5.49
CA GLN A 62 -4.73 -1.33 -4.90
C GLN A 62 -3.85 -0.64 -5.95
N ARG A 63 -3.05 -1.42 -6.70
CA ARG A 63 -2.18 -0.93 -7.76
C ARG A 63 -2.95 -0.15 -8.82
N ARG A 64 -4.11 -0.66 -9.26
CA ARG A 64 -4.97 0.03 -10.23
C ARG A 64 -5.51 1.34 -9.68
N ALA A 65 -5.92 1.37 -8.40
CA ALA A 65 -6.41 2.59 -7.77
C ALA A 65 -5.30 3.63 -7.62
N ALA A 66 -4.13 3.22 -7.13
CA ALA A 66 -2.95 4.06 -7.00
C ALA A 66 -2.54 4.68 -8.35
N GLU A 67 -2.49 3.90 -9.43
CA GLU A 67 -2.17 4.39 -10.76
C GLU A 67 -3.20 5.44 -11.25
N GLU A 68 -4.49 5.16 -11.12
CA GLU A 68 -5.55 6.06 -11.60
C GLU A 68 -5.60 7.37 -10.79
N LEU A 69 -5.38 7.30 -9.47
CA LEU A 69 -5.27 8.49 -8.61
C LEU A 69 -4.03 9.32 -8.97
N ALA A 70 -2.89 8.68 -9.23
CA ALA A 70 -1.67 9.36 -9.67
C ALA A 70 -1.89 10.06 -11.03
N ARG A 71 -2.49 9.36 -12.01
CA ARG A 71 -2.86 9.94 -13.33
C ARG A 71 -3.84 11.12 -13.21
N ALA A 72 -4.69 11.11 -12.19
CA ALA A 72 -5.63 12.19 -11.92
C ALA A 72 -4.97 13.43 -11.25
N GLY A 73 -3.67 13.37 -10.95
CA GLY A 73 -2.90 14.49 -10.38
C GLY A 73 -2.89 14.54 -8.86
N VAL A 74 -3.31 13.48 -8.15
CA VAL A 74 -3.22 13.44 -6.68
C VAL A 74 -1.75 13.55 -6.24
N ASP A 75 -1.47 14.40 -5.26
CA ASP A 75 -0.11 14.69 -4.78
C ASP A 75 0.43 13.60 -3.85
N ILE A 76 -0.44 13.00 -3.03
CA ILE A 76 -0.06 11.99 -2.04
C ILE A 76 -0.95 10.74 -2.20
N ILE A 77 -0.35 9.63 -2.60
CA ILE A 77 -1.01 8.34 -2.72
C ILE A 77 -0.78 7.55 -1.44
N ILE A 78 -1.84 7.35 -0.66
CA ILE A 78 -1.79 6.62 0.59
C ILE A 78 -2.00 5.14 0.30
N THR A 79 -0.97 4.36 0.57
CA THR A 79 -0.95 2.90 0.63
C THR A 79 -0.63 2.48 2.07
N GLY A 80 -0.68 1.19 2.36
CA GLY A 80 -0.34 0.69 3.68
C GLY A 80 -0.93 -0.67 3.93
N ASP A 81 -0.44 -1.31 4.98
CA ASP A 81 -0.94 -2.54 5.54
C ASP A 81 -0.44 -2.63 6.98
N ASP A 82 -1.35 -2.91 7.91
CA ASP A 82 -1.01 -3.15 9.32
C ASP A 82 -0.29 -4.49 9.47
N VAL A 83 1.04 -4.43 9.37
CA VAL A 83 1.93 -5.59 9.40
C VAL A 83 2.65 -5.75 10.74
N ALA A 84 2.34 -4.90 11.71
CA ALA A 84 2.95 -4.91 13.04
C ALA A 84 1.93 -4.73 14.16
N GLY A 85 2.28 -5.26 15.32
CA GLY A 85 1.66 -4.94 16.60
C GLY A 85 2.59 -4.07 17.46
N GLN A 86 2.23 -3.89 18.73
CA GLN A 86 2.97 -3.04 19.67
C GLN A 86 4.44 -3.46 19.86
N THR A 87 4.74 -4.75 19.81
CA THR A 87 6.08 -5.29 20.10
C THR A 87 6.87 -5.69 18.86
N GLY A 88 6.38 -5.36 17.65
CA GLY A 88 7.05 -5.67 16.39
C GLY A 88 6.13 -6.30 15.35
N LEU A 89 6.73 -6.86 14.29
CA LEU A 89 6.03 -7.39 13.13
C LEU A 89 5.15 -8.61 13.46
N LEU A 90 4.02 -8.73 12.77
CA LEU A 90 3.12 -9.89 12.81
C LEU A 90 3.70 -11.11 12.08
N MET A 91 4.67 -10.89 11.20
CA MET A 91 5.36 -11.92 10.43
C MET A 91 6.86 -11.63 10.38
N SER A 92 7.68 -12.65 10.11
CA SER A 92 9.11 -12.43 9.98
C SER A 92 9.42 -11.47 8.81
N PRO A 93 10.52 -10.68 8.87
CA PRO A 93 10.94 -9.86 7.73
C PRO A 93 11.13 -10.67 6.44
N ALA A 94 11.52 -11.95 6.54
CA ALA A 94 11.63 -12.84 5.39
C ALA A 94 10.28 -13.08 4.72
N MET A 95 9.23 -13.38 5.51
CA MET A 95 7.87 -13.55 5.00
C MET A 95 7.32 -12.25 4.41
N TRP A 96 7.52 -11.10 5.08
CA TRP A 96 7.08 -9.82 4.54
C TRP A 96 7.71 -9.54 3.16
N ARG A 97 9.00 -9.86 2.99
CA ARG A 97 9.71 -9.71 1.71
C ARG A 97 9.20 -10.63 0.62
N GLU A 98 8.77 -11.83 0.97
CA GLU A 98 8.22 -12.80 0.02
C GLU A 98 6.80 -12.43 -0.41
N PHE A 99 5.93 -12.13 0.57
CA PHE A 99 4.50 -12.02 0.33
C PHE A 99 3.99 -10.60 0.06
N LEU A 100 4.63 -9.55 0.59
CA LEU A 100 4.07 -8.19 0.56
C LEU A 100 4.94 -7.19 -0.20
N ARG A 101 6.26 -7.24 -0.01
CA ARG A 101 7.22 -6.32 -0.66
C ARG A 101 7.05 -6.24 -2.19
N PRO A 102 6.86 -7.34 -2.95
CA PRO A 102 6.72 -7.25 -4.40
C PRO A 102 5.50 -6.44 -4.83
N HIS A 103 4.39 -6.55 -4.08
CA HIS A 103 3.16 -5.82 -4.35
C HIS A 103 3.30 -4.33 -4.03
N LEU A 104 3.93 -3.99 -2.90
CA LEU A 104 4.23 -2.60 -2.55
C LEU A 104 5.14 -1.94 -3.60
N ALA A 105 6.21 -2.63 -4.03
CA ALA A 105 7.10 -2.14 -5.07
C ALA A 105 6.39 -1.93 -6.41
N ALA A 106 5.45 -2.81 -6.76
CA ALA A 106 4.64 -2.67 -7.97
C ALA A 106 3.69 -1.47 -7.88
N ALA A 107 3.09 -1.19 -6.71
CA ALA A 107 2.25 -0.03 -6.49
C ALA A 107 3.05 1.28 -6.57
N VAL A 108 4.22 1.36 -5.89
CA VAL A 108 5.12 2.52 -5.98
C VAL A 108 5.52 2.79 -7.43
N ARG A 109 5.95 1.76 -8.17
CA ARG A 109 6.31 1.91 -9.58
C ARG A 109 5.16 2.44 -10.41
N ALA A 110 3.95 1.89 -10.25
CA ALA A 110 2.77 2.35 -10.98
C ALA A 110 2.43 3.83 -10.69
N VAL A 111 2.57 4.27 -9.44
CA VAL A 111 2.40 5.69 -9.07
C VAL A 111 3.44 6.55 -9.78
N LYS A 112 4.73 6.21 -9.65
CA LYS A 112 5.83 7.03 -10.20
C LYS A 112 5.85 7.07 -11.72
N GLU A 113 5.42 6.00 -12.39
CA GLU A 113 5.24 5.97 -13.85
C GLU A 113 4.06 6.85 -14.31
N ALA A 114 2.97 6.87 -13.55
CA ALA A 114 1.79 7.70 -13.84
C ALA A 114 2.00 9.19 -13.52
N ASN A 115 2.66 9.48 -12.40
CA ASN A 115 2.98 10.83 -11.95
C ASN A 115 4.29 10.81 -11.13
N PRO A 116 5.43 11.16 -11.75
CA PRO A 116 6.74 11.16 -11.08
C PRO A 116 6.83 12.10 -9.87
N SER A 117 5.96 13.11 -9.79
CA SER A 117 5.94 14.09 -8.70
C SER A 117 5.06 13.69 -7.51
N ALA A 118 4.24 12.64 -7.64
CA ALA A 118 3.39 12.18 -6.55
C ALA A 118 4.23 11.49 -5.45
N PHE A 119 3.91 11.76 -4.19
CA PHE A 119 4.48 11.08 -3.04
C PHE A 119 3.70 9.78 -2.75
N VAL A 120 4.42 8.71 -2.42
CA VAL A 120 3.84 7.45 -1.95
C VAL A 120 3.99 7.35 -0.44
N PHE A 121 2.86 7.23 0.21
CA PHE A 121 2.74 7.16 1.66
C PHE A 121 2.45 5.71 2.05
N TYR A 122 3.16 5.20 3.07
CA TYR A 122 2.93 3.89 3.67
C TYR A 122 2.36 4.04 5.08
N HIS A 123 1.17 3.49 5.28
CA HIS A 123 0.53 3.35 6.58
C HIS A 123 0.75 1.96 7.19
N SER A 124 1.11 1.89 8.46
CA SER A 124 0.99 0.67 9.28
C SER A 124 0.99 1.04 10.75
N ASP A 125 -0.02 0.59 11.48
CA ASP A 125 0.05 0.53 12.93
C ASP A 125 1.12 -0.46 13.39
N GLY A 126 1.52 -0.33 14.66
CA GLY A 126 2.55 -1.11 15.33
C GLY A 126 3.98 -0.64 15.08
N ASN A 127 4.93 -1.41 15.62
CA ASN A 127 6.35 -1.15 15.45
C ASN A 127 6.88 -1.78 14.16
N VAL A 128 7.03 -0.94 13.12
CA VAL A 128 7.58 -1.30 11.80
C VAL A 128 9.06 -0.93 11.61
N GLU A 129 9.79 -0.62 12.69
CA GLU A 129 11.20 -0.16 12.61
C GLU A 129 12.08 -1.13 11.80
N ALA A 130 11.87 -2.43 11.97
CA ALA A 130 12.60 -3.48 11.24
C ALA A 130 12.38 -3.45 9.72
N LEU A 131 11.32 -2.82 9.22
CA LEU A 131 11.01 -2.70 7.80
C LEU A 131 11.45 -1.37 7.19
N VAL A 132 11.86 -0.38 7.98
CA VAL A 132 12.25 0.96 7.47
C VAL A 132 13.27 0.88 6.33
N PRO A 133 14.36 0.07 6.41
CA PRO A 133 15.31 -0.04 5.30
C PRO A 133 14.66 -0.57 4.00
N GLU A 134 13.73 -1.51 4.12
CA GLU A 134 13.02 -2.10 2.98
C GLU A 134 12.02 -1.12 2.38
N LEU A 135 11.33 -0.33 3.21
CA LEU A 135 10.40 0.72 2.76
C LEU A 135 11.13 1.81 1.98
N ILE A 136 12.29 2.26 2.47
CA ILE A 136 13.17 3.20 1.76
C ILE A 136 13.60 2.61 0.42
N ALA A 137 14.09 1.36 0.42
CA ALA A 137 14.54 0.68 -0.80
C ALA A 137 13.42 0.48 -1.82
N THR A 138 12.16 0.43 -1.38
CA THR A 138 10.98 0.28 -2.23
C THR A 138 10.51 1.60 -2.85
N GLY A 139 11.02 2.74 -2.36
CA GLY A 139 10.67 4.07 -2.86
C GLY A 139 9.47 4.70 -2.16
N ILE A 140 9.19 4.30 -0.92
CA ILE A 140 8.23 5.00 -0.06
C ILE A 140 8.80 6.36 0.34
N ASP A 141 7.99 7.41 0.19
CA ASP A 141 8.39 8.79 0.51
C ASP A 141 7.98 9.18 1.93
N ILE A 142 6.86 8.66 2.43
CA ILE A 142 6.28 9.01 3.73
C ILE A 142 5.94 7.73 4.51
N LEU A 143 6.43 7.61 5.73
CA LEU A 143 6.05 6.56 6.68
C LEU A 143 5.13 7.15 7.75
N ASN A 144 4.01 6.48 8.03
CA ASN A 144 3.10 6.87 9.09
C ASN A 144 2.40 5.67 9.73
N PRO A 145 2.13 5.73 11.04
CA PRO A 145 2.82 6.56 12.03
C PRO A 145 4.27 6.09 12.26
N VAL A 146 5.02 6.84 13.07
CA VAL A 146 6.19 6.32 13.77
C VAL A 146 5.73 6.13 15.21
N GLN A 147 5.36 4.90 15.56
CA GLN A 147 4.87 4.55 16.89
C GLN A 147 6.04 4.11 17.79
N PRO A 148 6.08 4.56 19.07
CA PRO A 148 7.08 4.14 20.04
C PRO A 148 6.91 2.69 20.52
#